data_AF-A0A0G1XC70-F1
#
_entry.id   AF-A0A0G1XC70-F1
#
_cell.length_a   1.000
_cell.length_b   1.000
_cell.length_c   1.000
_cell.angle_alpha   90.00
_cell.angle_beta   90.00
_cell.angle_gamma   90.00
#
_symmetry.space_group_name_H-M   'P 1'
#
loop_
_entity.id
_entity.type
_entity.pdbx_description
1 polymer ?
#
loop_
_entity_poly.entity_id
_entity_poly.type
_entity_poly.pdbx_seq_one_letter_code
_entity_poly.pdbx_strand_id
1 'polypeptide(L)'
;MFSTYVHTLLVFLLLAVLVFLSVSAVLVPVMDWLRVGVNFLDYPFVAVFGFVKNFSGILWNVKNIAQENVLLTKQVEKLTADVAALERVGEENVFLREGLGFRTSQRRELIPVGVVAEVAENTSAMDLLTSSKVAINALVVPGGASGLVRGEHGLGLTFDLVSQNEVINPGDELLTSGLGGQFPKDLLIGEVSRITSGESELFQRASVLPATNYRDLNFLFVLKP
;
A
#
# COMPACT_ATOMS: atom_id res chain seq x y z
N MET A 1 -1.17 103.40 23.68
CA MET A 1 -1.08 102.60 24.93
C MET A 1 -2.37 101.86 25.26
N PHE A 2 -3.57 102.46 25.15
CA PHE A 2 -4.82 101.83 25.59
C PHE A 2 -5.17 100.51 24.87
N SER A 3 -4.91 100.39 23.56
CA SER A 3 -5.21 99.18 22.76
C SER A 3 -4.42 97.93 23.19
N THR A 4 -3.15 98.08 23.57
CA THR A 4 -2.30 96.96 23.98
C THR A 4 -2.79 96.29 25.27
N TYR A 5 -3.30 97.08 26.23
CA TYR A 5 -3.88 96.56 27.47
C TYR A 5 -5.21 95.84 27.24
N VAL A 6 -6.01 96.30 26.27
CA VAL A 6 -7.27 95.62 25.89
C VAL A 6 -6.96 94.25 25.27
N HIS A 7 -5.93 94.16 24.42
CA HIS A 7 -5.51 92.89 23.83
C HIS A 7 -4.94 91.91 24.86
N THR A 8 -4.08 92.36 25.78
CA THR A 8 -3.55 91.47 26.82
C THR A 8 -4.65 90.98 27.75
N LEU A 9 -5.63 91.83 28.08
CA LEU A 9 -6.79 91.45 28.90
C LEU A 9 -7.71 90.46 28.17
N LEU A 10 -7.94 90.64 26.86
CA LEU A 10 -8.69 89.69 26.04
C LEU A 10 -8.01 88.32 25.95
N VAL A 11 -6.68 88.28 25.77
CA VAL A 11 -5.92 87.03 25.74
C VAL A 11 -5.99 86.32 27.09
N PHE A 12 -5.87 87.07 28.19
CA PHE A 12 -5.99 86.52 29.54
C PHE A 12 -7.41 85.99 29.82
N LEU A 13 -8.44 86.69 29.34
CA LEU A 13 -9.83 86.27 29.46
C LEU A 13 -10.10 85.02 28.62
N LEU A 14 -9.54 84.91 27.42
CA LEU A 14 -9.67 83.73 26.56
C LEU A 14 -8.94 82.52 27.17
N LEU A 15 -7.74 82.70 27.71
CA LEU A 15 -7.01 81.66 28.45
C LEU A 15 -7.77 81.25 29.71
N ALA A 16 -8.33 82.20 30.47
CA ALA A 16 -9.13 81.91 31.65
C ALA A 16 -10.40 81.14 31.30
N VAL A 17 -11.07 81.46 30.19
CA VAL A 17 -12.22 80.70 29.66
C VAL A 17 -11.80 79.31 29.22
N LEU A 18 -10.64 79.15 28.58
CA LEU A 18 -10.14 77.86 28.12
C LEU A 18 -9.73 76.95 29.29
N VAL A 19 -9.10 77.51 30.33
CA VAL A 19 -8.79 76.82 31.59
C VAL A 19 -10.07 76.52 32.38
N PHE A 20 -11.02 77.44 32.41
CA PHE A 20 -12.32 77.21 33.04
C PHE A 20 -13.08 76.08 32.33
N LEU A 21 -13.08 76.05 31.00
CA LEU A 21 -13.69 74.98 30.20
C LEU A 21 -12.98 73.63 30.41
N SER A 22 -11.66 73.60 30.57
CA SER A 22 -10.92 72.36 30.82
C SER A 22 -11.13 71.81 32.23
N VAL A 23 -11.32 72.67 33.23
CA VAL A 23 -11.54 72.28 34.64
C VAL A 23 -13.01 71.99 34.95
N SER A 24 -13.96 72.67 34.30
CA SER A 24 -15.40 72.59 34.62
C SER A 24 -16.10 71.32 34.16
N ALA A 25 -15.37 70.33 33.62
CA ALA A 25 -15.92 69.11 33.03
C ALA A 25 -16.98 69.34 31.93
N VAL A 26 -17.22 70.58 31.49
CA VAL A 26 -18.20 70.95 30.45
C VAL A 26 -17.82 70.38 29.08
N LEU A 27 -16.52 70.17 28.84
CA LEU A 27 -16.01 69.52 27.64
C LEU A 27 -16.11 67.98 27.67
N VAL A 28 -16.25 67.36 28.84
CA VAL A 28 -16.36 65.89 28.98
C VAL A 28 -17.55 65.32 28.19
N PRO A 29 -18.78 65.83 28.31
CA PRO A 29 -19.92 65.32 27.54
C PRO A 29 -19.77 65.53 26.02
N VAL A 30 -19.06 66.58 25.57
CA VAL A 30 -18.78 66.81 24.14
C VAL A 30 -17.75 65.80 23.62
N MET A 31 -16.69 65.54 24.39
CA MET A 31 -15.72 64.49 24.07
C MET A 31 -16.34 63.09 24.09
N ASP A 32 -17.27 62.82 25.01
CA ASP A 32 -17.98 61.55 25.07
C ASP A 32 -18.96 61.38 23.90
N TRP A 33 -19.68 62.45 23.51
CA TRP A 33 -20.57 62.43 22.35
C TRP A 33 -19.80 62.21 21.04
N LEU A 34 -18.60 62.81 20.90
CA LEU A 34 -17.70 62.54 19.77
C LEU A 34 -17.20 61.08 19.75
N ARG A 35 -16.87 60.49 20.91
CA ARG A 35 -16.50 59.07 21.00
C ARG A 35 -17.65 58.14 20.63
N VAL A 36 -18.88 58.43 21.08
CA VAL A 36 -20.07 57.65 20.72
C VAL A 36 -20.39 57.77 19.22
N GLY A 37 -20.22 58.96 18.63
CA GLY A 37 -20.43 59.18 17.19
C GLY A 37 -19.44 58.43 16.30
N VAL A 38 -18.16 58.36 16.69
CA VAL A 38 -17.15 57.57 15.96
C VAL A 38 -17.41 56.07 16.11
N ASN A 39 -17.75 55.61 17.32
CA ASN A 39 -18.08 54.20 17.57
C ASN A 39 -19.37 53.75 16.86
N PHE A 40 -20.32 54.65 16.58
CA PHE A 40 -21.53 54.35 15.80
C PHE A 40 -21.22 54.06 14.33
N LEU A 41 -20.12 54.61 13.79
CA LEU A 41 -19.65 54.32 12.43
C LEU A 41 -18.81 53.04 12.36
N ASP A 42 -18.22 52.58 13.45
CA ASP A 42 -17.40 51.36 13.47
C ASP A 42 -18.24 50.07 13.29
N TYR A 43 -19.42 49.99 13.91
CA TYR A 43 -20.23 48.76 13.85
C TYR A 43 -20.84 48.42 12.48
N PRO A 44 -21.45 49.36 11.73
CA PRO A 44 -22.03 49.04 10.43
C PRO A 44 -20.94 48.81 9.35
N PHE A 45 -19.83 49.56 9.37
CA PHE A 45 -18.79 49.41 8.35
C PHE A 45 -17.95 48.15 8.52
N VAL A 46 -17.60 47.74 9.75
CA VAL A 46 -16.82 46.52 9.99
C VAL A 46 -17.62 45.26 9.66
N ALA A 47 -18.92 45.24 9.93
CA ALA A 47 -19.80 44.13 9.57
C ALA A 47 -19.91 43.95 8.05
N VAL A 48 -20.10 45.06 7.31
CA VAL A 48 -20.20 45.03 5.84
C VAL A 48 -18.85 44.68 5.20
N PHE A 49 -17.73 45.22 5.71
CA PHE A 49 -16.41 44.93 5.16
C PHE A 49 -15.94 43.50 5.48
N GLY A 50 -16.31 42.98 6.67
CA GLY A 50 -16.12 41.58 7.05
C GLY A 50 -16.92 40.62 6.16
N PHE A 51 -18.17 40.98 5.85
CA PHE A 51 -18.99 40.24 4.89
C PHE A 51 -18.35 40.21 3.50
N VAL A 52 -17.88 41.35 2.98
CA VAL A 52 -17.20 41.44 1.67
C VAL A 52 -15.91 40.62 1.63
N LYS A 53 -15.09 40.65 2.68
CA LYS A 53 -13.85 39.85 2.76
C LYS A 53 -14.12 38.35 2.85
N ASN A 54 -15.10 37.93 3.65
CA ASN A 54 -15.48 36.53 3.76
C ASN A 54 -16.09 36.00 2.45
N PHE A 55 -16.93 36.82 1.80
CA PHE A 55 -17.52 36.48 0.50
C PHE A 55 -16.46 36.35 -0.61
N SER A 56 -15.46 37.24 -0.62
CA SER A 56 -14.31 37.16 -1.52
C SER A 56 -13.52 35.87 -1.33
N GLY A 57 -13.30 35.44 -0.08
CA GLY A 57 -12.66 34.15 0.24
C GLY A 57 -13.45 32.94 -0.23
N ILE A 58 -14.79 32.96 -0.08
CA ILE A 58 -15.68 31.91 -0.61
C ILE A 58 -15.59 31.85 -2.13
N LEU A 59 -15.60 32.99 -2.83
CA LEU A 59 -15.45 33.03 -4.29
C LEU A 59 -14.11 32.45 -4.74
N TRP A 60 -13.02 32.73 -4.00
CA TRP A 60 -11.71 32.17 -4.31
C TRP A 60 -11.67 30.65 -4.09
N ASN A 61 -12.26 30.17 -2.98
CA ASN A 61 -12.39 28.74 -2.70
C ASN A 61 -13.24 28.02 -3.74
N VAL A 62 -14.39 28.59 -4.11
CA VAL A 62 -15.28 28.05 -5.16
C VAL A 62 -14.55 27.98 -6.49
N LYS A 63 -13.75 28.99 -6.85
CA LYS A 63 -12.96 28.98 -8.08
C LYS A 63 -11.89 27.88 -8.07
N ASN A 64 -11.18 27.72 -6.96
CA ASN A 64 -10.14 26.68 -6.83
C ASN A 64 -10.74 25.28 -6.90
N ILE A 65 -11.85 25.03 -6.20
CA ILE A 65 -12.57 23.75 -6.21
C ILE A 65 -13.11 23.45 -7.61
N ALA A 66 -13.66 24.45 -8.32
CA ALA A 66 -14.13 24.27 -9.68
C ALA A 66 -12.99 23.91 -10.65
N GLN A 67 -11.80 24.50 -10.48
CA GLN A 67 -10.63 24.15 -11.27
C GLN A 67 -10.12 22.74 -10.95
N GLU A 68 -10.10 22.36 -9.67
CA GLU A 68 -9.74 21.01 -9.23
C GLU A 68 -10.71 19.96 -9.81
N ASN A 69 -12.01 20.22 -9.81
CA ASN A 69 -13.01 19.33 -10.41
C ASN A 69 -12.79 19.14 -11.93
N VAL A 70 -12.40 20.19 -12.65
CA VAL A 70 -12.07 20.09 -14.08
C VAL A 70 -10.79 19.26 -14.30
N LEU A 71 -9.78 19.41 -13.44
CA LEU A 71 -8.54 18.62 -13.51
C LEU A 71 -8.78 17.16 -13.16
N LEU A 72 -9.55 16.88 -12.10
CA LEU A 72 -9.94 15.53 -11.70
C LEU A 72 -10.73 14.84 -12.82
N THR A 73 -11.64 15.56 -13.47
CA THR A 73 -12.39 15.02 -14.63
C THR A 73 -11.43 14.62 -15.77
N LYS A 74 -10.44 15.47 -16.08
CA LYS A 74 -9.41 15.14 -17.08
C LYS A 74 -8.54 13.93 -16.66
N GLN A 75 -8.25 13.78 -15.37
CA GLN A 75 -7.51 12.62 -14.87
C GLN A 75 -8.33 11.33 -15.03
N VAL A 76 -9.64 11.37 -14.76
CA VAL A 76 -10.54 10.23 -14.99
C VAL A 76 -10.59 9.88 -16.47
N GLU A 77 -10.72 10.87 -17.37
CA GLU A 77 -10.68 10.64 -18.82
C GLU A 77 -9.35 10.03 -19.28
N LYS A 78 -8.22 10.50 -18.75
CA LYS A 78 -6.91 9.94 -19.06
C LYS A 78 -6.78 8.50 -18.56
N LEU A 79 -7.10 8.26 -17.29
CA LEU A 79 -6.99 6.93 -16.68
C LEU A 79 -7.93 5.92 -17.36
N THR A 80 -9.13 6.33 -17.76
CA THR A 80 -10.05 5.48 -18.51
C THR A 80 -9.51 5.15 -19.91
N ALA A 81 -8.87 6.11 -20.59
CA ALA A 81 -8.17 5.84 -21.85
C ALA A 81 -6.97 4.91 -21.69
N ASP A 82 -6.18 5.08 -20.62
CA ASP A 82 -5.03 4.21 -20.30
C ASP A 82 -5.50 2.78 -19.99
N VAL A 83 -6.58 2.60 -19.22
CA VAL A 83 -7.20 1.28 -18.96
C VAL A 83 -7.67 0.63 -20.26
N ALA A 84 -8.38 1.37 -21.12
CA ALA A 84 -8.84 0.84 -22.41
C ALA A 84 -7.67 0.50 -23.37
N ALA A 85 -6.54 1.22 -23.28
CA ALA A 85 -5.34 0.88 -24.03
C ALA A 85 -4.66 -0.39 -23.48
N LEU A 86 -4.60 -0.53 -22.16
CA LEU A 86 -4.07 -1.74 -21.50
C LEU A 86 -4.93 -2.96 -21.78
N GLU A 87 -6.26 -2.83 -21.79
CA GLU A 87 -7.18 -3.90 -22.17
C GLU A 87 -6.93 -4.35 -23.61
N ARG A 88 -6.79 -3.42 -24.57
CA ARG A 88 -6.46 -3.77 -25.97
C ARG A 88 -5.14 -4.52 -26.10
N VAL A 89 -4.10 -4.12 -25.37
CA VAL A 89 -2.82 -4.84 -25.35
C VAL A 89 -2.94 -6.20 -24.66
N GLY A 90 -3.77 -6.31 -23.62
CA GLY A 90 -4.09 -7.56 -22.96
C GLY A 90 -4.82 -8.54 -23.89
N GLU A 91 -5.83 -8.06 -24.61
CA GLU A 91 -6.57 -8.80 -25.63
C GLU A 91 -5.67 -9.23 -26.78
N GLU A 92 -4.79 -8.34 -27.28
CA GLU A 92 -3.82 -8.67 -28.31
C GLU A 92 -2.85 -9.76 -27.83
N ASN A 93 -2.37 -9.68 -26.59
CA ASN A 93 -1.54 -10.74 -26.01
C ASN A 93 -2.29 -12.07 -25.88
N VAL A 94 -3.57 -12.06 -25.48
CA VAL A 94 -4.39 -13.28 -25.41
C VAL A 94 -4.57 -13.88 -26.81
N PHE A 95 -4.94 -13.05 -27.79
CA PHE A 95 -5.13 -13.45 -29.18
C PHE A 95 -3.86 -14.03 -29.80
N LEU A 96 -2.71 -13.38 -29.60
CA LEU A 96 -1.42 -13.87 -30.07
C LEU A 96 -1.06 -15.21 -29.41
N ARG A 97 -1.36 -15.38 -28.11
CA ARG A 97 -1.15 -16.67 -27.42
C ARG A 97 -2.01 -17.78 -28.03
N GLU A 98 -3.29 -17.51 -28.31
CA GLU A 98 -4.17 -18.47 -28.97
C GLU A 98 -3.70 -18.81 -30.39
N GLY A 99 -3.37 -17.81 -31.21
CA GLY A 99 -2.93 -17.99 -32.60
C GLY A 99 -1.58 -18.69 -32.74
N LEU A 100 -0.68 -18.50 -31.78
CA LEU A 100 0.61 -19.19 -31.73
C LEU A 100 0.51 -20.61 -31.16
N GLY A 101 -0.68 -21.08 -30.79
CA GLY A 101 -0.85 -22.38 -30.18
C GLY A 101 -0.12 -22.49 -28.84
N PHE A 102 0.07 -21.37 -28.12
CA PHE A 102 0.26 -21.43 -26.67
C PHE A 102 -1.05 -22.00 -26.13
N ARG A 103 -1.12 -23.33 -26.11
CA ARG A 103 -1.90 -24.03 -25.12
C ARG A 103 -1.48 -23.39 -23.82
N THR A 104 -2.34 -22.56 -23.24
CA THR A 104 -2.41 -22.43 -21.81
C THR A 104 -2.50 -23.88 -21.38
N SER A 105 -1.37 -24.48 -21.04
CA SER A 105 -1.37 -25.74 -20.35
C SER A 105 -2.38 -25.47 -19.24
N GLN A 106 -3.56 -26.08 -19.31
CA GLN A 106 -4.18 -26.56 -18.09
C GLN A 106 -3.08 -27.41 -17.49
N ARG A 107 -2.17 -26.75 -16.78
CA ARG A 107 -1.22 -27.35 -15.89
C ARG A 107 -2.17 -27.89 -14.87
N ARG A 108 -2.69 -29.11 -15.10
CA ARG A 108 -3.20 -29.90 -14.01
C ARG A 108 -2.05 -29.82 -13.01
N GLU A 109 -2.30 -29.21 -11.87
CA GLU A 109 -1.32 -29.16 -10.79
C GLU A 109 -1.17 -30.60 -10.34
N LEU A 110 -0.25 -31.29 -11.00
CA LEU A 110 0.11 -32.65 -10.69
C LEU A 110 0.98 -32.55 -9.45
N ILE A 111 0.44 -33.00 -8.33
CA ILE A 111 1.17 -33.09 -7.08
C ILE A 111 1.79 -34.48 -7.03
N PRO A 112 3.13 -34.60 -6.92
CA PRO A 112 3.76 -35.90 -6.77
C PRO A 112 3.42 -36.43 -5.37
N VAL A 113 2.99 -37.70 -5.30
CA VAL A 113 2.60 -38.34 -4.02
C VAL A 113 3.43 -39.56 -3.67
N GLY A 114 4.17 -40.12 -4.62
CA GLY A 114 4.91 -41.34 -4.41
C GLY A 114 5.60 -41.83 -5.68
N VAL A 115 6.31 -42.93 -5.51
CA VAL A 115 6.93 -43.69 -6.60
C VAL A 115 6.43 -45.11 -6.54
N VAL A 116 6.12 -45.69 -7.70
CA VAL A 116 5.74 -47.10 -7.78
C VAL A 116 6.96 -47.95 -7.44
N ALA A 117 6.85 -48.75 -6.38
CA ALA A 117 7.92 -49.60 -5.87
C ALA A 117 7.80 -51.03 -6.39
N GLU A 118 6.58 -51.56 -6.46
CA GLU A 118 6.30 -52.91 -6.93
C GLU A 118 5.10 -52.91 -7.87
N VAL A 119 5.16 -53.78 -8.88
CA VAL A 119 4.10 -53.94 -9.88
C VAL A 119 3.74 -55.42 -9.98
N ALA A 120 2.45 -55.70 -9.84
CA ALA A 120 1.84 -56.99 -10.13
C ALA A 120 0.89 -56.85 -11.34
N GLU A 121 0.20 -57.93 -11.73
CA GLU A 121 -0.59 -57.96 -12.97
C GLU A 121 -1.64 -56.84 -13.05
N ASN A 122 -2.37 -56.57 -11.97
CA ASN A 122 -3.47 -55.59 -11.93
C ASN A 122 -3.36 -54.59 -10.77
N THR A 123 -2.27 -54.62 -10.01
CA THR A 123 -2.08 -53.79 -8.82
C THR A 123 -0.64 -53.32 -8.74
N SER A 124 -0.42 -52.18 -8.11
CA SER A 124 0.91 -51.68 -7.79
C SER A 124 0.98 -51.27 -6.32
N ALA A 125 2.16 -51.41 -5.73
CA ALA A 125 2.50 -50.82 -4.44
C ALA A 125 3.40 -49.62 -4.67
N MET A 126 3.16 -48.53 -3.93
CA MET A 126 3.94 -47.30 -4.04
C MET A 126 4.52 -46.91 -2.69
N ASP A 127 5.76 -46.41 -2.71
CA ASP A 127 6.32 -45.70 -1.57
C ASP A 127 5.88 -44.23 -1.66
N LEU A 128 5.24 -43.73 -0.59
CA LEU A 128 4.83 -42.33 -0.48
C LEU A 128 6.05 -41.41 -0.40
N LEU A 129 5.90 -40.13 -0.80
CA LEU A 129 6.97 -39.15 -0.59
C LEU A 129 7.34 -38.94 0.88
N THR A 130 6.39 -39.17 1.78
CA THR A 130 6.59 -39.09 3.23
C THR A 130 7.32 -40.30 3.81
N SER A 131 7.58 -41.34 3.00
CA SER A 131 8.43 -42.49 3.37
C SER A 131 9.91 -42.09 3.37
N SER A 132 10.69 -42.61 4.33
CA SER A 132 12.14 -42.39 4.39
C SER A 132 12.92 -43.08 3.25
N LYS A 133 12.24 -43.96 2.50
CA LYS A 133 12.81 -44.64 1.31
C LYS A 133 12.85 -43.74 0.07
N VAL A 134 12.03 -42.67 0.04
CA VAL A 134 11.89 -41.80 -1.11
C VAL A 134 12.69 -40.52 -0.88
N ALA A 135 13.46 -40.13 -1.89
CA ALA A 135 14.21 -38.89 -1.90
C ALA A 135 14.09 -38.23 -3.28
N ILE A 136 13.77 -36.94 -3.31
CA ILE A 136 13.48 -36.20 -4.53
C ILE A 136 14.36 -34.97 -4.61
N ASN A 137 15.05 -34.79 -5.74
CA ASN A 137 15.75 -33.53 -5.99
C ASN A 137 14.71 -32.42 -6.18
N ALA A 138 14.83 -31.37 -5.37
CA ALA A 138 13.90 -30.26 -5.36
C ALA A 138 14.63 -28.93 -5.50
N LEU A 139 13.91 -27.94 -6.02
CA LEU A 139 14.33 -26.55 -6.08
C LEU A 139 13.32 -25.66 -5.36
N VAL A 140 13.82 -24.57 -4.78
CA VAL A 140 12.99 -23.54 -4.14
C VAL A 140 12.60 -22.49 -5.17
N VAL A 141 11.36 -22.03 -5.11
CA VAL A 141 10.83 -20.92 -5.91
C VAL A 141 10.17 -19.89 -4.98
N PRO A 142 10.56 -18.61 -5.04
CA PRO A 142 11.65 -18.03 -5.85
C PRO A 142 13.04 -18.34 -5.28
N GLY A 143 14.10 -18.17 -6.10
CA GLY A 143 15.50 -18.22 -5.63
C GLY A 143 16.34 -19.36 -6.18
N GLY A 144 15.73 -20.50 -6.51
CA GLY A 144 16.40 -21.60 -7.20
C GLY A 144 17.33 -22.45 -6.32
N ALA A 145 17.33 -22.24 -5.00
CA ALA A 145 18.08 -23.06 -4.06
C ALA A 145 17.75 -24.55 -4.24
N SER A 146 18.76 -25.38 -4.43
CA SER A 146 18.59 -26.81 -4.71
C SER A 146 18.90 -27.64 -3.47
N GLY A 147 18.19 -28.76 -3.33
CA GLY A 147 18.41 -29.73 -2.27
C GLY A 147 17.63 -31.02 -2.50
N LEU A 148 17.44 -31.79 -1.44
CA LEU A 148 16.82 -33.10 -1.47
C LEU A 148 15.65 -33.17 -0.49
N VAL A 149 14.44 -33.36 -0.99
CA VAL A 149 13.27 -33.63 -0.14
C VAL A 149 13.25 -35.10 0.24
N ARG A 150 13.10 -35.40 1.54
CA ARG A 150 12.94 -36.75 2.09
C ARG A 150 11.75 -36.83 3.03
N GLY A 151 11.15 -38.00 3.10
CA GLY A 151 10.09 -38.29 4.05
C GLY A 151 10.57 -38.59 5.46
N GLU A 152 9.84 -38.10 6.47
CA GLU A 152 10.09 -38.40 7.88
C GLU A 152 9.12 -39.46 8.41
N HIS A 153 9.34 -40.73 8.04
CA HIS A 153 8.57 -41.89 8.55
C HIS A 153 7.04 -41.75 8.46
N GLY A 154 6.54 -41.07 7.43
CA GLY A 154 5.11 -40.84 7.21
C GLY A 154 4.52 -39.63 7.95
N LEU A 155 5.32 -38.90 8.74
CA LEU A 155 4.85 -37.78 9.56
C LEU A 155 4.98 -36.41 8.86
N GLY A 156 5.89 -36.29 7.90
CA GLY A 156 6.15 -35.04 7.20
C GLY A 156 7.21 -35.17 6.13
N LEU A 157 7.61 -34.01 5.60
CA LEU A 157 8.66 -33.87 4.60
C LEU A 157 9.75 -32.94 5.13
N THR A 158 10.98 -33.23 4.75
CA THR A 158 12.16 -32.45 5.13
C THR A 158 12.98 -32.17 3.88
N PHE A 159 13.29 -30.90 3.65
CA PHE A 159 14.16 -30.42 2.59
C PHE A 159 15.58 -30.29 3.13
N ASP A 160 16.46 -31.16 2.67
CA ASP A 160 17.80 -31.38 3.20
C ASP A 160 18.88 -31.07 2.16
N LEU A 161 20.15 -31.05 2.58
CA LEU A 161 21.31 -30.84 1.70
C LEU A 161 21.28 -29.50 0.94
N VAL A 162 20.66 -28.47 1.52
CA VAL A 162 20.66 -27.12 0.96
C VAL A 162 21.95 -26.42 1.37
N SER A 163 22.67 -25.82 0.42
CA SER A 163 23.89 -25.07 0.74
C SER A 163 23.60 -23.93 1.73
N GLN A 164 24.50 -23.67 2.68
CA GLN A 164 24.39 -22.54 3.63
C GLN A 164 24.38 -21.17 2.94
N ASN A 165 24.94 -21.07 1.74
CA ASN A 165 25.00 -19.82 0.99
C ASN A 165 23.69 -19.50 0.24
N GLU A 166 22.80 -20.48 0.12
CA GLU A 166 21.50 -20.30 -0.52
C GLU A 166 20.51 -19.65 0.45
N VAL A 167 19.67 -18.77 -0.06
CA VAL A 167 18.63 -18.13 0.75
C VAL A 167 17.33 -18.88 0.56
N ILE A 168 16.78 -19.39 1.65
CA ILE A 168 15.45 -20.01 1.72
C ILE A 168 14.63 -19.30 2.79
N ASN A 169 13.34 -19.13 2.56
CA ASN A 169 12.42 -18.45 3.48
C ASN A 169 11.20 -19.33 3.77
N PRO A 170 10.60 -19.22 4.96
CA PRO A 170 9.29 -19.81 5.22
C PRO A 170 8.25 -19.25 4.23
N GLY A 171 7.46 -20.13 3.64
CA GLY A 171 6.49 -19.82 2.59
C GLY A 171 7.00 -20.00 1.15
N ASP A 172 8.31 -20.23 0.95
CA ASP A 172 8.80 -20.52 -0.40
C ASP A 172 8.30 -21.89 -0.89
N GLU A 173 7.98 -21.96 -2.19
CA GLU A 173 7.49 -23.18 -2.82
C GLU A 173 8.64 -24.13 -3.14
N LEU A 174 8.41 -25.43 -2.98
CA LEU A 174 9.33 -26.49 -3.37
C LEU A 174 8.79 -27.26 -4.57
N LEU A 175 9.56 -27.27 -5.65
CA LEU A 175 9.22 -27.97 -6.89
C LEU A 175 10.22 -29.09 -7.18
N THR A 176 9.81 -30.13 -7.88
CA THR A 176 10.73 -31.16 -8.40
C THR A 176 11.70 -30.56 -9.42
N SER A 177 13.00 -30.83 -9.30
CA SER A 177 14.00 -30.28 -10.24
C SER A 177 14.15 -31.07 -11.54
N GLY A 178 13.62 -32.29 -11.59
CA GLY A 178 13.84 -33.21 -12.70
C GLY A 178 15.24 -33.81 -12.76
N LEU A 179 16.13 -33.43 -11.83
CA LEU A 179 17.50 -33.95 -11.78
C LEU A 179 17.50 -35.45 -11.43
N GLY A 180 18.21 -36.25 -12.22
CA GLY A 180 18.27 -37.70 -12.08
C GLY A 180 17.14 -38.47 -12.77
N GLY A 181 16.20 -37.78 -13.43
CA GLY A 181 15.22 -38.40 -14.34
C GLY A 181 14.11 -39.24 -13.69
N GLN A 182 14.08 -39.36 -12.36
CA GLN A 182 13.05 -40.13 -11.64
C GLN A 182 11.71 -39.40 -11.54
N PHE A 183 11.74 -38.06 -11.53
CA PHE A 183 10.56 -37.21 -11.49
C PHE A 183 10.58 -36.23 -12.66
N PRO A 184 9.43 -35.91 -13.26
CA PRO A 184 9.31 -34.74 -14.13
C PRO A 184 9.70 -33.47 -13.36
N LYS A 185 10.18 -32.45 -14.08
CA LYS A 185 10.44 -31.13 -13.49
C LYS A 185 9.15 -30.35 -13.23
N ASP A 186 9.21 -29.38 -12.32
CA ASP A 186 8.18 -28.38 -12.05
C ASP A 186 6.87 -28.93 -11.43
N LEU A 187 6.96 -30.02 -10.66
CA LEU A 187 5.83 -30.54 -9.87
C LEU A 187 5.89 -30.01 -8.43
N LEU A 188 4.78 -29.46 -7.92
CA LEU A 188 4.71 -28.87 -6.58
C LEU A 188 4.75 -29.94 -5.50
N ILE A 189 5.75 -29.88 -4.62
CA ILE A 189 5.92 -30.79 -3.49
C ILE A 189 5.22 -30.23 -2.25
N GLY A 190 5.37 -28.92 -2.00
CA GLY A 190 4.90 -28.26 -0.78
C GLY A 190 5.58 -26.91 -0.56
N GLU A 191 5.49 -26.41 0.67
CA GLU A 191 6.02 -25.11 1.08
C GLU A 191 6.98 -25.25 2.26
N VAL A 192 8.00 -24.40 2.30
CA VAL A 192 8.94 -24.33 3.42
C VAL A 192 8.22 -23.80 4.66
N SER A 193 8.23 -24.57 5.76
CA SER A 193 7.53 -24.19 7.00
C SER A 193 8.46 -23.66 8.09
N ARG A 194 9.62 -24.31 8.28
CA ARG A 194 10.60 -23.92 9.29
C ARG A 194 12.00 -24.29 8.81
N ILE A 195 12.92 -23.34 8.91
CA ILE A 195 14.32 -23.55 8.56
C ILE A 195 15.11 -23.88 9.84
N THR A 196 16.02 -24.83 9.72
CA THR A 196 16.95 -25.26 10.77
C THR A 196 18.35 -25.24 10.18
N SER A 197 19.23 -24.43 10.75
CA SER A 197 20.62 -24.26 10.31
C SER A 197 21.53 -24.12 11.52
N GLY A 198 22.59 -24.93 11.61
CA GLY A 198 23.67 -24.74 12.58
C GLY A 198 24.88 -24.00 11.98
N GLU A 199 25.53 -23.14 12.75
CA GLU A 199 26.72 -22.36 12.30
C GLU A 199 27.89 -23.24 11.84
N SER A 200 27.99 -24.47 12.35
CA SER A 200 29.05 -25.44 11.98
C SER A 200 28.64 -26.44 10.90
N GLU A 201 27.39 -26.38 10.40
CA GLU A 201 26.88 -27.34 9.42
C GLU A 201 27.15 -26.84 7.99
N LEU A 202 27.60 -27.75 7.11
CA LEU A 202 27.84 -27.42 5.69
C LEU A 202 26.55 -27.17 4.90
N PHE A 203 25.45 -27.72 5.40
CA PHE A 203 24.13 -27.63 4.78
C PHE A 203 23.12 -27.17 5.81
N GLN A 204 22.12 -26.43 5.35
CA GLN A 204 20.91 -26.11 6.09
C GLN A 204 19.77 -27.05 5.65
N ARG A 205 18.74 -27.12 6.47
CA ARG A 205 17.57 -27.97 6.26
C ARG A 205 16.29 -27.22 6.59
N ALA A 206 15.18 -27.61 6.00
CA ALA A 206 13.88 -27.08 6.37
C ALA A 206 12.81 -28.16 6.47
N SER A 207 11.87 -27.99 7.42
CA SER A 207 10.63 -28.74 7.45
C SER A 207 9.70 -28.24 6.36
N VAL A 208 9.01 -29.15 5.67
CA VAL A 208 8.15 -28.85 4.52
C VAL A 208 6.71 -29.22 4.83
N LEU A 209 5.79 -28.29 4.59
CA LEU A 209 4.37 -28.55 4.58
C LEU A 209 3.98 -29.14 3.22
N PRO A 210 3.51 -30.40 3.15
CA PRO A 210 3.20 -31.00 1.85
C PRO A 210 2.00 -30.34 1.17
N ALA A 211 2.03 -30.28 -0.16
CA ALA A 211 0.95 -29.69 -0.97
C ALA A 211 -0.35 -30.51 -0.96
N THR A 212 -0.33 -31.75 -0.46
CA THR A 212 -1.50 -32.63 -0.41
C THR A 212 -1.57 -33.44 0.87
N ASN A 213 -2.78 -33.88 1.20
CA ASN A 213 -3.04 -34.75 2.33
C ASN A 213 -2.93 -36.22 1.93
N TYR A 214 -1.85 -36.87 2.36
CA TYR A 214 -1.59 -38.29 2.08
C TYR A 214 -2.61 -39.27 2.68
N ARG A 215 -3.49 -38.82 3.59
CA ARG A 215 -4.54 -39.66 4.19
C ARG A 215 -5.82 -39.78 3.36
N ASP A 216 -5.99 -38.93 2.34
CA ASP A 216 -7.21 -38.85 1.53
C ASP A 216 -6.89 -38.93 0.03
N LEU A 217 -6.15 -39.99 -0.34
CA LEU A 217 -5.79 -40.26 -1.73
C LEU A 217 -6.75 -41.29 -2.33
N ASN A 218 -7.58 -40.85 -3.29
CA ASN A 218 -8.60 -41.70 -3.92
C ASN A 218 -8.26 -42.06 -5.37
N PHE A 219 -7.83 -41.08 -6.17
CA PHE A 219 -7.52 -41.27 -7.58
C PHE A 219 -6.12 -40.73 -7.88
N LEU A 220 -5.29 -41.59 -8.45
CA LEU A 220 -3.90 -41.30 -8.78
C LEU A 220 -3.63 -41.59 -10.25
N PHE A 221 -2.70 -40.83 -10.83
CA PHE A 221 -2.18 -41.06 -12.17
C PHE A 221 -0.72 -41.50 -12.08
N VAL A 222 -0.35 -42.51 -12.86
CA VAL A 222 1.04 -42.92 -12.99
C VAL A 222 1.66 -42.14 -14.15
N LEU A 223 2.75 -41.43 -13.85
CA LEU A 223 3.54 -40.70 -14.83
C LEU A 223 4.80 -41.50 -15.13
N LYS A 224 5.03 -41.78 -16.41
CA LYS A 224 6.29 -42.32 -16.91
C LYS A 224 7.05 -41.18 -17.59
N PRO A 225 8.19 -40.72 -17.03
CA PRO A 225 9.01 -39.68 -17.63
C PRO A 225 9.70 -40.15 -18.92
#